data_AF-A0A946XSW8-F1
#
_entry.id   AF-A0A946XSW8-F1
#
_cell.length_a   1.000
_cell.length_b   1.000
_cell.length_c   1.000
_cell.angle_alpha   90.00
_cell.angle_beta   90.00
_cell.angle_gamma   90.00
#
_symmetry.space_group_name_H-M   'P 1'
#
loop_
_entity.id
_entity.type
_entity.pdbx_description
1 polymer ?
#
loop_
_entity_poly.entity_id
_entity_poly.type
_entity_poly.pdbx_seq_one_letter_code
_entity_poly.pdbx_strand_id
1 'polypeptide(L)' 'YRPCEVDQLLGNPAKAKKQLGWEPKVKFEELVQIMTDGDLRLLDNPAYEVGF' A
#
# COMPACT_ATOMS: atom_id res chain seq x y z
N TYR A 1 -21.30 1.89 -3.40
CA TYR A 1 -21.03 3.31 -3.64
C TYR A 1 -21.04 4.01 -2.30
N ARG A 2 -19.96 4.74 -1.94
CA ARG A 2 -19.96 5.50 -0.67
C ARG A 2 -20.73 6.81 -0.89
N PRO A 3 -21.49 7.32 0.11
CA PRO A 3 -22.33 8.52 -0.07
C PRO A 3 -21.61 9.76 -0.60
N CYS A 4 -20.31 9.90 -0.29
CA CYS A 4 -19.41 10.86 -0.93
C CYS A 4 -18.18 10.10 -1.42
N GLU A 5 -18.10 9.86 -2.72
CA GLU A 5 -16.94 9.23 -3.36
C GLU A 5 -15.90 10.30 -3.74
N VAL A 6 -14.64 9.89 -3.86
CA VAL A 6 -13.57 10.75 -4.36
C VAL A 6 -13.09 10.21 -5.69
N ASP A 7 -13.28 10.99 -6.76
CA ASP A 7 -13.00 10.51 -8.12
C ASP A 7 -11.51 10.25 -8.37
N GLN A 8 -10.63 11.08 -7.81
CA GLN A 8 -9.18 10.94 -8.02
C GLN A 8 -8.34 11.54 -6.88
N LEU A 9 -7.26 10.85 -6.55
CA LEU A 9 -6.18 11.34 -5.68
C LEU A 9 -4.83 11.10 -6.35
N LEU A 10 -4.13 12.18 -6.71
CA LEU A 10 -2.79 12.12 -7.30
C LEU A 10 -1.90 13.21 -6.71
N GLY A 11 -1.00 12.83 -5.80
CA GLY A 11 -0.08 13.75 -5.12
C GLY A 11 1.20 14.02 -5.92
N ASN A 12 1.72 15.26 -5.84
CA ASN A 12 3.03 15.63 -6.37
C ASN A 12 4.05 15.81 -5.22
N PRO A 13 5.05 14.92 -5.07
CA PRO A 13 6.02 14.98 -3.98
C PRO A 13 7.22 15.92 -4.22
N ALA A 14 7.19 16.79 -5.24
CA ALA A 14 8.34 17.63 -5.61
C ALA A 14 8.92 18.46 -4.44
N LYS A 15 8.08 18.97 -3.53
CA LYS A 15 8.53 19.71 -2.35
C LYS A 15 9.35 18.82 -1.40
N ALA A 16 8.87 17.60 -1.13
CA ALA A 16 9.56 16.65 -0.27
C ALA A 16 10.90 16.21 -0.87
N LYS A 17 10.94 15.97 -2.19
CA LYS A 17 12.19 15.68 -2.90
C LYS A 17 13.20 16.82 -2.78
N LYS A 18 12.77 18.07 -2.99
CA LYS A 18 13.67 19.25 -2.92
C LYS A 18 14.20 19.51 -1.50
N GLN A 19 13.34 19.41 -0.50
CA GLN A 19 13.69 19.83 0.87
C GLN A 19 14.30 18.70 1.70
N LEU A 20 13.90 17.46 1.44
CA LEU A 20 14.24 16.31 2.28
C LEU A 20 15.07 15.27 1.53
N GLY A 21 15.28 15.43 0.22
CA GLY A 21 15.85 14.38 -0.62
C GLY A 21 15.00 13.11 -0.66
N TRP A 22 13.71 13.21 -0.28
CA TRP A 22 12.83 12.06 -0.16
C TRP A 22 12.31 11.61 -1.52
N GLU A 23 12.33 10.30 -1.75
CA GLU A 23 11.73 9.66 -2.93
C GLU A 23 11.05 8.34 -2.53
N PRO A 24 9.90 7.99 -3.16
CA PRO A 24 9.26 6.71 -2.92
C PRO A 24 10.14 5.57 -3.44
N LYS A 25 10.34 4.54 -2.62
CA LYS A 25 11.18 3.39 -2.98
C LYS A 25 10.40 2.25 -3.63
N VAL A 26 9.12 2.11 -3.27
CA VAL A 26 8.25 1.00 -3.68
C VAL A 26 7.24 1.50 -4.70
N LYS A 27 7.10 0.80 -5.82
CA LYS A 27 6.09 1.08 -6.84
C LYS A 27 4.76 0.40 -6.53
N PHE A 28 3.69 0.81 -7.20
CA PHE A 28 2.36 0.24 -6.97
C PHE A 28 2.31 -1.28 -7.14
N GLU A 29 2.83 -1.82 -8.26
CA GLU A 29 2.83 -3.26 -8.53
C GLU A 29 3.64 -4.06 -7.49
N GLU A 30 4.77 -3.51 -7.06
CA GLU A 30 5.62 -4.10 -6.02
C GLU A 30 4.91 -4.11 -4.67
N LEU A 31 4.20 -3.03 -4.32
CA LEU A 31 3.40 -2.97 -3.10
C LEU A 31 2.30 -4.04 -3.10
N VAL A 32 1.61 -4.24 -4.23
CA VAL A 32 0.60 -5.30 -4.38
C VAL A 32 1.23 -6.67 -4.10
N GLN A 33 2.40 -6.96 -4.69
CA GLN A 33 3.12 -8.22 -4.46
C GLN A 33 3.49 -8.40 -2.98
N ILE A 34 4.10 -7.37 -2.34
CA ILE A 34 4.51 -7.41 -0.93
C ILE A 34 3.32 -7.75 -0.02
N MET A 35 2.16 -7.13 -0.28
CA MET A 35 0.95 -7.34 0.52
C MET A 35 0.38 -8.74 0.30
N THR A 36 0.20 -9.16 -0.96
CA THR A 36 -0.36 -10.49 -1.27
C THR A 36 0.54 -11.61 -0.75
N ASP A 37 1.85 -11.52 -0.94
CA ASP A 37 2.79 -12.50 -0.39
C ASP A 37 2.76 -12.52 1.14
N GLY A 38 2.53 -11.37 1.76
CA GLY A 38 2.32 -11.24 3.20
C GLY A 38 1.12 -12.04 3.67
N ASP A 39 -0.03 -11.84 3.04
CA ASP A 39 -1.26 -12.55 3.36
C ASP A 39 -1.14 -14.06 3.09
N LEU A 40 -0.51 -14.47 1.99
CA LEU A 40 -0.26 -15.89 1.71
C LEU A 40 0.57 -16.55 2.82
N ARG A 41 1.64 -15.90 3.27
CA ARG A 41 2.44 -16.39 4.41
C ARG A 41 1.65 -16.49 5.71
N LEU A 42 0.70 -15.58 5.94
CA LEU A 42 -0.18 -15.64 7.11
C LEU A 42 -1.14 -16.82 7.01
N LEU A 43 -1.73 -17.06 5.82
CA LEU A 43 -2.63 -18.18 5.58
C LEU A 43 -1.94 -19.55 5.65
N ASP A 44 -0.67 -19.62 5.26
CA ASP A 44 0.15 -20.84 5.39
C ASP A 44 0.47 -21.19 6.85
N ASN A 45 0.27 -20.25 7.79
CA ASN A 45 0.48 -20.52 9.21
C ASN A 45 -0.78 -21.16 9.84
N PRO A 46 -0.71 -22.42 10.31
CA PRO A 46 -1.86 -23.13 10.87
C PRO A 46 -2.40 -22.52 12.18
N ALA A 47 -1.67 -21.59 12.81
CA ALA A 47 -2.12 -20.85 13.99
C ALA A 47 -2.74 -19.47 13.66
N TYR A 48 -2.84 -19.11 12.38
CA TYR A 48 -3.46 -17.85 11.98
C TYR A 48 -4.98 -17.99 11.98
N GLU A 49 -5.63 -17.53 13.04
CA GLU A 49 -7.07 -17.34 13.05
C GLU A 49 -7.41 -16.10 12.20
N VAL A 50 -8.21 -16.30 11.15
CA VAL A 50 -8.74 -15.21 10.34
C VAL A 50 -9.75 -14.45 11.20
N GLY A 51 -9.29 -13.37 11.82
CA GLY A 51 -10.14 -12.49 12.59
C GLY A 51 -11.10 -11.74 11.67
N PHE A 52 -12.37 -12.13 11.71
CA PHE A 52 -13.51 -11.29 11.37
C PHE A 52 -14.40 -11.16 12.60
#